data_AF-A0A5C8JX98-F1
#
_entry.id   AF-A0A5C8JX98-F1
#
_cell.length_a   1.000
_cell.length_b   1.000
_cell.length_c   1.000
_cell.angle_alpha   90.00
_cell.angle_beta   90.00
_cell.angle_gamma   90.00
#
_symmetry.space_group_name_H-M   'P 1'
#
loop_
_entity.id
_entity.type
_entity.pdbx_description
1 polymer ?
#
loop_
_entity_poly.entity_id
_entity_poly.type
_entity_poly.pdbx_seq_one_letter_code
_entity_poly.pdbx_strand_id
1 'polypeptide(L)'
;MIDWEDSGRSDRAFELGELCEHISRLDGNFDAEQLLACFDLFPGEAERVRDFRRLVALGWFLRLGPDGPATPHNPVGTLERQADRILHLFG
;
A
#
# COMPACT_ATOMS: atom_id res chain seq x y z
N MET A 1 12.83 -8.68 10.47
CA MET A 1 12.72 -7.56 9.52
C MET A 1 14.12 -7.07 9.21
N ILE A 2 14.37 -6.82 7.93
CA ILE A 2 15.56 -6.16 7.41
C ILE A 2 15.12 -4.80 6.88
N ASP A 3 16.05 -3.89 6.62
CA ASP A 3 15.77 -2.53 6.10
C ASP A 3 15.06 -1.59 7.10
N TRP A 4 15.84 -1.05 8.05
CA TRP A 4 15.35 -0.17 9.11
C TRP A 4 15.61 1.31 8.83
N GLU A 5 15.99 1.66 7.60
CA GLU A 5 16.44 3.02 7.26
C GLU A 5 15.35 4.08 7.44
N ASP A 6 14.08 3.70 7.25
CA ASP A 6 12.91 4.55 7.44
C ASP A 6 12.19 4.32 8.78
N SER A 7 12.78 3.56 9.70
CA SER A 7 12.13 3.24 10.97
C SER A 7 12.14 4.39 11.96
N GLY A 8 11.01 4.62 12.63
CA GLY A 8 10.88 5.69 13.61
C GLY A 8 9.50 5.74 14.23
N ARG A 9 9.26 6.79 15.03
CA ARG A 9 7.92 7.03 15.58
C ARG A 9 7.02 7.55 14.46
N SER A 10 6.03 6.76 14.11
CA SER A 10 5.09 7.03 13.02
C SER A 10 3.64 6.90 13.48
N ASP A 11 2.73 7.30 12.62
CA ASP A 11 1.30 7.14 12.82
C ASP A 11 0.88 5.70 12.53
N ARG A 12 0.29 5.02 13.51
CA ARG A 12 -0.14 3.61 13.35
C ARG A 12 -1.09 3.42 12.16
N ALA A 13 -1.98 4.37 11.90
CA ALA A 13 -2.91 4.26 10.77
C ALA A 13 -2.17 4.32 9.43
N PHE A 14 -1.09 5.11 9.37
CA PHE A 14 -0.22 5.16 8.20
C PHE A 14 0.55 3.85 8.05
N GLU A 15 1.17 3.35 9.11
CA GLU A 15 1.91 2.07 9.09
C GLU A 15 1.03 0.90 8.61
N LEU A 16 -0.21 0.81 9.10
CA LEU A 16 -1.15 -0.21 8.65
C LEU A 16 -1.57 -0.01 7.18
N GLY A 17 -1.75 1.25 6.74
CA GLY A 17 -2.07 1.56 5.36
C GLY A 17 -0.93 1.24 4.40
N GLU A 18 0.31 1.54 4.81
CA GLU A 18 1.54 1.23 4.11
C GLU A 18 1.69 -0.29 3.96
N LEU A 19 1.63 -1.03 5.07
CA LEU A 19 1.73 -2.48 5.07
C LEU A 19 0.66 -3.13 4.18
N CYS A 20 -0.57 -2.61 4.21
CA CYS A 20 -1.66 -3.12 3.38
C CYS A 20 -1.41 -2.93 1.88
N GLU A 21 -0.73 -1.86 1.48
CA GLU A 21 -0.53 -1.47 0.08
C GLU A 21 0.92 -1.59 -0.39
N HIS A 22 1.79 -2.16 0.44
CA HIS A 22 3.19 -2.39 0.11
C HIS A 22 3.32 -3.16 -1.20
N ILE A 23 4.28 -2.78 -2.05
CA ILE A 23 4.40 -3.29 -3.42
C ILE A 23 4.53 -4.82 -3.54
N SER A 24 5.13 -5.46 -2.54
CA SER A 24 5.22 -6.92 -2.40
C SER A 24 3.86 -7.63 -2.24
N ARG A 25 2.73 -6.92 -2.30
CA ARG A 25 1.41 -7.54 -2.45
C ARG A 25 1.08 -7.92 -3.88
N LEU A 26 1.75 -7.32 -4.88
CA LEU A 26 1.36 -7.47 -6.30
C LEU A 26 1.70 -8.85 -6.87
N ASP A 27 2.49 -9.65 -6.16
CA ASP A 27 2.94 -10.99 -6.55
C ASP A 27 2.17 -12.14 -5.86
N GLY A 28 1.18 -11.84 -5.00
CA GLY A 28 0.50 -12.85 -4.19
C GLY A 28 -0.93 -12.50 -3.74
N ASN A 29 -1.51 -13.39 -2.92
CA ASN A 29 -2.90 -13.31 -2.44
C ASN A 29 -3.03 -12.60 -1.08
N PHE A 30 -2.27 -11.53 -0.85
CA PHE A 30 -2.34 -10.83 0.43
C PHE A 30 -3.72 -10.15 0.62
N ASP A 31 -4.44 -10.56 1.67
CA ASP A 31 -5.75 -10.01 2.05
C ASP A 31 -5.58 -8.95 3.16
N ALA A 32 -5.71 -7.69 2.75
CA ALA A 32 -5.60 -6.54 3.64
C ALA A 32 -6.74 -6.50 4.68
N GLU A 33 -7.95 -6.93 4.34
CA GLU A 33 -9.08 -6.90 5.27
C GLU A 33 -8.93 -7.96 6.35
N GLN A 34 -8.45 -9.15 5.98
CA GLN A 34 -8.13 -10.20 6.95
C GLN A 34 -7.01 -9.76 7.91
N LEU A 35 -5.98 -9.07 7.40
CA LEU A 35 -4.94 -8.50 8.26
C LEU A 35 -5.53 -7.46 9.23
N LEU A 36 -6.32 -6.51 8.72
CA LEU A 36 -6.87 -5.44 9.54
C LEU A 36 -7.81 -5.95 10.64
N ALA A 37 -8.51 -7.05 10.38
CA ALA A 37 -9.34 -7.73 11.37
C ALA A 37 -8.55 -8.32 12.56
N CYS A 38 -7.22 -8.47 12.45
CA CYS A 38 -6.36 -8.89 13.55
C CYS A 38 -6.01 -7.76 14.53
N PHE A 39 -6.40 -6.51 14.25
CA PHE A 39 -6.06 -5.35 15.05
C PHE A 39 -7.29 -4.74 15.73
N ASP A 40 -7.17 -4.46 17.02
CA ASP A 40 -8.09 -3.57 17.71
C ASP A 40 -7.79 -2.12 17.28
N LEU A 41 -8.63 -1.61 16.38
CA LEU A 41 -8.56 -0.25 15.86
C LEU A 41 -9.33 0.72 16.76
N PHE A 42 -8.75 1.90 17.00
CA PHE A 42 -9.41 2.96 17.74
C PHE A 42 -10.56 3.58 16.93
N PRO A 43 -11.51 4.28 17.58
CA PRO A 43 -12.56 5.01 16.88
C PRO A 43 -11.98 5.96 15.82
N GLY A 44 -12.44 5.81 14.57
CA GLY A 44 -11.99 6.60 13.43
C GLY A 44 -10.64 6.16 12.82
N GLU A 45 -9.90 5.24 13.44
CA GLU A 45 -8.62 4.75 12.91
C GLU A 45 -8.82 3.98 11.60
N ALA A 46 -9.90 3.20 11.47
CA ALA A 46 -10.22 2.47 10.24
C ALA A 46 -10.40 3.39 9.02
N GLU A 47 -11.06 4.54 9.18
CA GLU A 47 -11.21 5.53 8.10
C GLU A 47 -9.86 6.12 7.69
N ARG A 48 -9.00 6.42 8.68
CA ARG A 48 -7.64 6.92 8.43
C ARG A 48 -6.79 5.89 7.71
N VAL A 49 -6.85 4.62 8.13
CA VAL A 49 -6.17 3.51 7.44
C VAL A 49 -6.62 3.44 5.99
N ARG A 50 -7.93 3.49 5.72
CA ARG A 50 -8.45 3.48 4.35
C ARG A 50 -7.93 4.66 3.52
N ASP A 51 -7.89 5.85 4.09
CA ASP A 51 -7.39 7.04 3.37
C ASP A 51 -5.88 6.95 3.13
N PHE A 52 -5.11 6.42 4.08
CA PHE A 52 -3.68 6.15 3.88
C PHE A 52 -3.42 5.05 2.84
N ARG A 53 -4.25 4.00 2.78
CA ARG A 53 -4.16 2.99 1.71
C ARG A 53 -4.30 3.62 0.33
N ARG A 54 -5.26 4.53 0.16
CA ARG A 54 -5.42 5.29 -1.10
C ARG A 54 -4.19 6.14 -1.41
N LEU A 55 -3.66 6.86 -0.41
CA LEU A 55 -2.47 7.69 -0.58
C LEU A 55 -1.24 6.86 -0.97
N VAL A 56 -0.99 5.76 -0.28
CA VAL A 56 0.14 4.86 -0.54
C VAL A 56 0.01 4.21 -1.92
N ALA A 57 -1.19 3.75 -2.31
CA ALA A 57 -1.42 3.18 -3.63
C ALA A 57 -1.12 4.19 -4.76
N LEU A 58 -1.50 5.46 -4.58
CA LEU A 58 -1.13 6.53 -5.50
C LEU A 58 0.39 6.77 -5.53
N GLY A 59 1.05 6.76 -4.37
CA GLY A 59 2.50 6.88 -4.26
C GLY A 59 3.24 5.77 -5.02
N TRP A 60 2.79 4.52 -4.89
CA TRP A 60 3.31 3.41 -5.68
C TRP A 60 3.06 3.58 -7.16
N PHE A 61 1.88 4.05 -7.57
CA PHE A 61 1.59 4.30 -8.98
C PHE A 61 2.51 5.36 -9.59
N LEU A 62 2.89 6.40 -8.85
CA LEU A 62 3.91 7.36 -9.33
C LEU A 62 5.31 6.74 -9.43
N ARG A 63 5.64 5.81 -8.52
CA ARG A 63 6.95 5.15 -8.52
C ARG A 63 7.09 4.12 -9.65
N LEU A 64 6.00 3.42 -9.95
CA LEU A 64 5.91 2.28 -10.87
C LEU A 64 5.33 2.66 -12.24
N GLY A 65 4.71 3.83 -12.34
CA GLY A 65 4.14 4.38 -13.56
C GLY A 65 5.20 4.78 -14.56
N PRO A 66 4.80 5.13 -15.81
CA PRO A 66 5.75 5.57 -16.84
C PRO A 66 6.72 6.62 -16.31
N ASP A 67 8.00 6.46 -16.63
CA ASP A 67 9.10 7.33 -16.17
C ASP A 67 9.34 7.39 -14.65
N GLY A 68 8.62 6.55 -13.87
CA GLY A 68 8.87 6.39 -12.44
C GLY A 68 10.23 5.73 -12.17
N PRO A 69 10.84 5.99 -11.01
CA PRO A 69 12.19 5.50 -10.69
C PRO A 69 12.29 3.97 -10.63
N ALA A 70 11.19 3.25 -10.39
CA ALA A 70 11.18 1.78 -10.38
C ALA A 70 10.85 1.14 -11.73
N THR A 71 10.34 1.93 -12.70
CA THR A 71 9.85 1.46 -14.00
C THR A 71 10.78 0.49 -14.73
N PRO A 72 12.12 0.73 -14.82
CA PRO A 72 13.02 -0.17 -15.53
C PRO A 72 13.09 -1.58 -14.93
N HIS A 73 12.63 -1.76 -13.70
CA HIS A 73 12.68 -3.01 -12.94
C HIS A 73 11.32 -3.67 -12.77
N ASN A 74 10.24 -3.04 -13.27
CA ASN A 74 8.89 -3.55 -13.07
C ASN A 74 8.68 -4.83 -13.88
N PRO A 75 8.19 -5.91 -13.24
CA PRO A 75 7.66 -7.05 -13.97
C PRO A 75 6.53 -6.64 -14.93
N VAL A 76 6.33 -7.43 -15.98
CA VAL A 76 5.21 -7.21 -16.93
C VAL A 76 3.88 -7.21 -16.17
N GLY A 77 3.00 -6.26 -16.53
CA GLY A 77 1.68 -6.10 -15.92
C GLY A 77 1.66 -5.30 -14.61
N THR A 78 2.80 -4.80 -14.11
CA THR A 78 2.86 -4.10 -12.81
C THR A 78 2.05 -2.80 -12.82
N LEU A 79 2.12 -2.05 -13.92
CA LEU A 79 1.39 -0.80 -14.07
C LEU A 79 -0.13 -1.04 -14.05
N GLU A 80 -0.59 -2.01 -14.83
CA GLU A 80 -2.00 -2.39 -14.95
C GLU A 80 -2.54 -2.87 -13.61
N ARG A 81 -1.82 -3.77 -12.93
CA ARG A 81 -2.20 -4.25 -11.59
C ARG A 81 -2.27 -3.11 -10.57
N GLN A 82 -1.34 -2.16 -10.63
CA GLN A 82 -1.36 -1.02 -9.72
C GLN A 82 -2.51 -0.04 -10.03
N ALA A 83 -2.83 0.18 -11.31
CA ALA A 83 -3.97 0.97 -11.74
C ALA A 83 -5.29 0.34 -11.26
N ASP A 84 -5.48 -0.96 -11.49
CA ASP A 84 -6.63 -1.72 -11.02
C ASP A 84 -6.79 -1.63 -9.50
N ARG A 85 -5.66 -1.67 -8.78
CA ARG A 85 -5.66 -1.52 -7.32
C ARG A 85 -6.16 -0.16 -6.88
N ILE A 86 -5.72 0.92 -7.52
CA ILE A 86 -6.21 2.27 -7.23
C ILE A 86 -7.71 2.34 -7.47
N LEU A 87 -8.19 1.91 -8.64
CA LEU A 87 -9.61 1.95 -8.98
C LEU A 87 -10.45 1.21 -7.92
N HIS A 88 -10.02 0.02 -7.52
CA HIS A 88 -10.67 -0.74 -6.46
C HIS A 88 -10.75 -0.01 -5.11
N LEU A 89 -9.72 0.76 -4.72
CA LEU A 89 -9.69 1.50 -3.46
C LEU A 89 -10.55 2.77 -3.45
N PHE A 90 -10.82 3.32 -4.64
CA PHE A 90 -11.61 4.54 -4.80
C PHE A 90 -13.10 4.29 -5.08
N GLY A 91 -13.45 3.08 -5.57
CA GLY A 91 -14.83 2.70 -5.88
C GLY A 91 -15.17 2.96 -7.33
#